data_AF-A0A8H7JCK3-F1
#
_entry.id   AF-A0A8H7JCK3-F1
#
_cell.length_a   1.000
_cell.length_b   1.000
_cell.length_c   1.000
_cell.angle_alpha   90.00
_cell.angle_beta   90.00
_cell.angle_gamma   90.00
#
_symmetry.space_group_name_H-M   'P 1'
#
loop_
_entity.id
_entity.type
_entity.pdbx_description
1 polymer ?
#
loop_
_entity_poly.entity_id
_entity_poly.type
_entity_poly.pdbx_seq_one_letter_code
_entity_poly.pdbx_strand_id
1 'polypeptide(L)'
;MRSFSFLLVLLFACAATSYAWPSVSFPTLEPRHHGNDTNSNNPERVLKKTCKKIRKLNVLSELANNQTKLDAWVAEGRLNTAEVDAIKAKAANSTAELQTLQSNTTLVGECAVVNAERKSIRQCRQMKWLAKLAALAGNDTAAAAFEKKKGLNETGIEKLKKKIAEASVKLQEMQSNTTLTSFCTQRQQQKGDGSDAQGTTAGSVQQASGGAAGFTARTTPLILVSALAAVFTLFL
;
A
#
# COMPACT_ATOMS: atom_id res chain seq x y z
N MET A 1 -17.13 8.18 50.92
CA MET A 1 -17.12 8.34 49.44
C MET A 1 -16.23 9.51 49.02
N ARG A 2 -14.89 9.41 49.15
CA ARG A 2 -13.95 10.48 48.72
C ARG A 2 -12.58 9.92 48.31
N SER A 3 -12.55 8.76 47.65
CA SER A 3 -11.29 8.08 47.30
C SER A 3 -11.14 7.66 45.83
N PHE A 4 -12.17 7.86 44.99
CA PHE A 4 -12.11 7.48 43.57
C PHE A 4 -11.68 8.60 42.61
N SER A 5 -11.60 9.85 43.06
CA SER A 5 -11.24 10.98 42.19
C SER A 5 -9.74 11.13 41.93
N PHE A 6 -8.86 10.56 42.77
CA PHE A 6 -7.41 10.68 42.56
C PHE A 6 -6.84 9.68 41.55
N LEU A 7 -7.48 8.50 41.37
CA LEU A 7 -7.04 7.50 40.39
C LEU A 7 -7.38 7.90 38.94
N LEU A 8 -8.41 8.71 38.73
CA LEU A 8 -8.82 9.17 37.40
C LEU A 8 -7.92 10.29 36.85
N VAL A 9 -7.29 11.08 37.73
CA VAL A 9 -6.35 12.14 37.32
C VAL A 9 -4.97 11.57 36.95
N LEU A 10 -4.55 10.46 37.58
CA LEU A 10 -3.25 9.84 37.31
C LEU A 10 -3.23 9.05 35.98
N LEU A 11 -4.39 8.59 35.50
CA LEU A 11 -4.53 7.92 34.21
C LEU A 11 -4.48 8.86 32.99
N PHE A 12 -4.67 10.17 33.19
CA PHE A 12 -4.62 11.16 32.10
C PHE A 12 -3.23 11.79 31.89
N ALA A 13 -2.23 11.48 32.73
CA ALA A 13 -0.88 12.04 32.63
C ALA A 13 0.09 11.22 31.75
N CYS A 14 -0.31 10.06 31.21
CA CYS A 14 0.56 9.21 30.36
C CYS A 14 0.26 9.29 28.85
N ALA A 15 -0.60 10.19 28.39
CA ALA A 15 -0.99 10.28 26.98
C ALA A 15 -0.20 11.32 26.13
N ALA A 16 0.87 11.93 26.67
CA ALA A 16 1.65 12.97 25.98
C ALA A 16 3.07 12.52 25.53
N THR A 17 3.36 11.22 25.49
CA THR A 17 4.61 10.67 24.92
C THR A 17 4.34 9.79 23.70
N SER A 18 3.68 10.37 22.70
CA SER A 18 3.74 9.94 21.30
C SER A 18 4.19 11.20 20.55
N TYR A 19 5.33 11.32 19.88
CA TYR A 19 5.97 10.41 18.94
C TYR A 19 7.48 10.76 18.91
N ALA A 20 8.32 9.88 19.44
CA ALA A 20 9.67 9.71 18.93
C ALA A 20 9.81 8.21 18.75
N TRP A 21 9.45 7.74 17.55
CA TRP A 21 9.82 6.39 17.16
C TRP A 21 11.34 6.33 17.31
N PRO A 22 11.88 5.41 18.13
CA PRO A 22 13.32 5.24 18.17
C PRO A 22 13.72 5.01 16.72
N SER A 23 14.69 5.79 16.25
CA SER A 23 15.37 5.58 14.99
C SER A 23 16.02 4.20 15.07
N VAL A 24 15.21 3.17 14.83
CA VAL A 24 15.68 1.88 14.37
C VAL A 24 16.45 2.22 13.11
N SER A 25 17.76 2.14 13.23
CA SER A 25 18.64 1.93 12.10
C SER A 25 18.12 0.66 11.42
N PHE A 26 17.17 0.85 10.50
CA PHE A 26 16.82 -0.19 9.56
C PHE A 26 18.12 -0.56 8.87
N PRO A 27 18.59 -1.82 8.92
CA PRO A 27 19.58 -2.24 7.96
C PRO A 27 18.98 -1.89 6.60
N THR A 28 19.63 -0.95 5.91
CA THR A 28 19.28 -0.54 4.57
C THR A 28 19.21 -1.84 3.78
N LEU A 29 18.00 -2.31 3.46
CA LEU A 29 17.84 -3.41 2.54
C LEU A 29 18.25 -2.85 1.19
N GLU A 30 19.55 -2.93 0.96
CA GLU A 30 20.22 -2.59 -0.27
C GLU A 30 19.43 -3.25 -1.40
N PRO A 31 19.04 -2.52 -2.46
CA PRO A 31 18.33 -3.10 -3.58
C PRO A 31 19.27 -4.10 -4.27
N ARG A 32 19.24 -5.37 -3.84
CA ARG A 32 20.03 -6.44 -4.44
C ARG A 32 19.46 -6.77 -5.81
N HIS A 33 20.17 -6.24 -6.79
CA HIS A 33 20.28 -6.62 -8.19
C HIS A 33 19.56 -7.94 -8.56
N HIS A 34 18.65 -7.84 -9.52
CA HIS A 34 17.92 -8.95 -10.11
C HIS A 34 18.89 -9.92 -10.83
N GLY A 35 19.11 -11.08 -10.23
CA GLY A 35 19.59 -12.28 -10.90
C GLY A 35 18.41 -13.12 -11.37
N ASN A 36 18.40 -13.41 -12.66
CA ASN A 36 17.43 -14.27 -13.32
C ASN A 36 17.67 -15.73 -12.89
N ASP A 37 16.97 -16.23 -11.87
CA ASP A 37 17.12 -17.63 -11.47
C ASP A 37 15.79 -18.28 -11.05
N THR A 38 15.44 -19.31 -11.80
CA THR A 38 14.45 -20.37 -11.54
C THR A 38 14.74 -21.20 -10.29
N ASN A 39 15.61 -20.74 -9.38
CA ASN A 39 16.01 -21.48 -8.20
C ASN A 39 15.00 -21.25 -7.06
N SER A 40 14.45 -22.34 -6.52
CA SER A 40 13.34 -22.31 -5.57
C SER A 40 13.70 -21.79 -4.17
N ASN A 41 14.99 -21.46 -3.95
CA ASN A 41 15.61 -21.24 -2.65
C ASN A 41 15.98 -19.77 -2.35
N ASN A 42 15.53 -18.79 -3.14
CA ASN A 42 15.75 -17.38 -2.78
C ASN A 42 15.09 -17.09 -1.40
N PRO A 43 15.87 -16.70 -0.37
CA PRO A 43 15.36 -16.48 0.99
C PRO A 43 14.26 -15.42 1.03
N GLU A 44 14.33 -14.39 0.20
CA GLU A 44 13.30 -13.35 0.08
C GLU A 44 11.98 -13.92 -0.46
N ARG A 45 12.06 -14.83 -1.44
CA ARG A 45 10.88 -15.50 -2.01
C ARG A 45 10.24 -16.45 -1.00
N VAL A 46 11.06 -17.16 -0.22
CA VAL A 46 10.59 -18.03 0.87
C VAL A 46 9.89 -17.20 1.94
N LEU A 47 10.51 -16.11 2.40
CA LEU A 47 9.91 -15.17 3.35
C LEU A 47 8.57 -14.63 2.84
N LYS A 48 8.51 -14.12 1.59
CA LYS A 48 7.27 -13.63 0.98
C LYS A 48 6.17 -14.70 0.90
N LYS A 49 6.53 -15.97 0.68
CA LYS A 49 5.58 -17.10 0.70
C LYS A 49 5.08 -17.36 2.12
N THR A 50 5.96 -17.38 3.12
CA THR A 50 5.61 -17.57 4.52
C THR A 50 4.70 -16.45 5.03
N CYS A 51 5.05 -15.18 4.75
CA CYS A 51 4.19 -14.04 5.10
C CYS A 51 2.84 -14.09 4.39
N LYS A 52 2.80 -14.57 3.13
CA LYS A 52 1.54 -14.80 2.43
C LYS A 52 0.69 -15.88 3.13
N LYS A 53 1.32 -16.93 3.67
CA LYS A 53 0.66 -18.00 4.41
C LYS A 53 0.08 -17.48 5.73
N ILE A 54 0.89 -16.83 6.58
CA ILE A 54 0.44 -16.20 7.84
C ILE A 54 -0.77 -15.30 7.58
N ARG A 55 -0.67 -14.40 6.59
CA ARG A 55 -1.78 -13.50 6.24
C ARG A 55 -3.04 -14.24 5.79
N LYS A 56 -2.91 -15.33 5.04
CA LYS A 56 -4.07 -16.13 4.62
C LYS A 56 -4.75 -16.79 5.82
N LEU A 57 -3.95 -17.35 6.73
CA LEU A 57 -4.47 -17.98 7.94
C LEU A 57 -5.13 -16.93 8.85
N ASN A 58 -4.54 -15.74 9.01
CA ASN A 58 -5.15 -14.64 9.76
C ASN A 58 -6.50 -14.25 9.16
N VAL A 59 -6.57 -14.02 7.85
CA VAL A 59 -7.84 -13.66 7.18
C VAL A 59 -8.88 -14.77 7.30
N LEU A 60 -8.46 -16.04 7.24
CA LEU A 60 -9.37 -17.17 7.42
C LEU A 60 -9.91 -17.22 8.85
N SER A 61 -9.07 -17.02 9.85
CA SER A 61 -9.45 -16.96 11.26
C SER A 61 -10.38 -15.78 11.55
N GLU A 62 -10.03 -14.57 11.09
CA GLU A 62 -10.88 -13.38 11.19
C GLU A 62 -12.25 -13.58 10.53
N LEU A 63 -12.28 -14.22 9.36
CA LEU A 63 -13.53 -14.51 8.66
C LEU A 63 -14.38 -15.53 9.42
N ALA A 64 -13.78 -16.62 9.90
CA ALA A 64 -14.47 -17.67 10.65
C ALA A 64 -15.06 -17.15 11.97
N ASN A 65 -14.40 -16.17 12.59
CA ASN A 65 -14.86 -15.52 13.82
C ASN A 65 -15.88 -14.40 13.58
N ASN A 66 -16.13 -13.99 12.33
CA ASN A 66 -17.10 -12.94 12.00
C ASN A 66 -18.40 -13.56 11.49
N GLN A 67 -19.22 -14.03 12.44
CA GLN A 67 -20.49 -14.69 12.14
C GLN A 67 -21.43 -13.81 11.30
N THR A 68 -21.55 -12.51 11.63
CA THR A 68 -22.39 -11.56 10.90
C THR A 68 -22.03 -11.47 9.42
N LYS A 69 -20.74 -11.48 9.08
CA LYS A 69 -20.28 -11.42 7.70
C LYS A 69 -20.54 -12.72 6.95
N LEU A 70 -20.42 -13.87 7.62
CA LEU A 70 -20.74 -15.17 7.04
C LEU A 70 -22.25 -15.28 6.78
N ASP A 71 -23.08 -14.86 7.75
CA ASP A 71 -24.55 -14.85 7.60
C ASP A 71 -24.99 -13.91 6.48
N ALA A 72 -24.38 -12.72 6.37
CA ALA A 72 -24.65 -11.80 5.27
C ALA A 72 -24.32 -12.44 3.90
N TRP A 73 -23.23 -13.21 3.80
CA TRP A 73 -22.88 -13.91 2.56
C TRP A 73 -23.82 -15.08 2.25
N VAL A 74 -24.36 -15.76 3.27
CA VAL A 74 -25.40 -16.76 3.08
C VAL A 74 -26.70 -16.10 2.59
N ALA A 75 -27.11 -14.99 3.20
CA ALA A 75 -28.27 -14.22 2.77
C ALA A 75 -28.13 -13.66 1.34
N GLU A 76 -26.91 -13.24 0.95
CA GLU A 76 -26.59 -12.82 -0.42
C GLU A 76 -26.51 -13.99 -1.42
N GLY A 77 -26.67 -15.25 -0.97
CA GLY A 77 -26.54 -16.44 -1.81
C GLY A 77 -25.12 -16.70 -2.31
N ARG A 78 -24.12 -16.11 -1.66
CA ARG A 78 -22.70 -16.24 -2.03
C ARG A 78 -22.01 -17.41 -1.36
N LEU A 79 -22.60 -17.93 -0.28
CA LEU A 79 -22.17 -19.12 0.43
C LEU A 79 -23.38 -19.93 0.87
N ASN A 80 -23.18 -21.24 1.01
CA ASN A 80 -24.12 -22.14 1.68
C ASN A 80 -23.69 -22.43 3.13
N THR A 81 -24.61 -22.92 3.95
CA THR A 81 -24.34 -23.29 5.36
C THR A 81 -23.18 -24.29 5.48
N ALA A 82 -23.13 -25.30 4.61
CA ALA A 82 -22.02 -26.25 4.56
C ALA A 82 -20.66 -25.61 4.25
N GLU A 83 -20.64 -24.53 3.44
CA GLU A 83 -19.40 -23.81 3.13
C GLU A 83 -18.95 -22.93 4.30
N VAL A 84 -19.91 -22.35 5.04
CA VAL A 84 -19.63 -21.65 6.30
C VAL A 84 -19.01 -22.59 7.32
N ASP A 85 -19.56 -23.79 7.48
CA ASP A 85 -19.01 -24.80 8.39
C ASP A 85 -17.62 -25.27 7.92
N ALA A 86 -17.41 -25.42 6.61
CA ALA A 86 -16.10 -25.73 6.05
C ALA A 86 -15.07 -24.61 6.29
N ILE A 87 -15.48 -23.34 6.26
CA ILE A 87 -14.62 -22.19 6.61
C ILE A 87 -14.23 -22.25 8.09
N LYS A 88 -15.20 -22.48 8.99
CA LYS A 88 -14.95 -22.62 10.42
C LYS A 88 -14.03 -23.80 10.74
N ALA A 89 -14.28 -24.96 10.14
CA ALA A 89 -13.45 -26.14 10.30
C ALA A 89 -12.02 -25.92 9.80
N LYS A 90 -11.85 -25.30 8.62
CA LYS A 90 -10.51 -24.96 8.11
C LYS A 90 -9.79 -23.95 8.99
N ALA A 91 -10.51 -22.96 9.53
CA ALA A 91 -9.94 -22.00 10.47
C ALA A 91 -9.47 -22.69 11.75
N ALA A 92 -10.31 -23.55 12.35
CA ALA A 92 -9.97 -24.33 13.52
C ALA A 92 -8.70 -25.19 13.30
N ASN A 93 -8.63 -25.90 12.17
CA ASN A 93 -7.46 -26.70 11.80
C ASN A 93 -6.21 -25.86 11.55
N SER A 94 -6.37 -24.62 11.09
CA SER A 94 -5.27 -23.70 10.78
C SER A 94 -4.78 -22.91 11.99
N THR A 95 -5.51 -22.93 13.12
CA THR A 95 -5.16 -22.17 14.33
C THR A 95 -3.82 -22.59 14.90
N ALA A 96 -3.56 -23.91 15.00
CA ALA A 96 -2.28 -24.41 15.52
C ALA A 96 -1.11 -23.96 14.64
N GLU A 97 -1.25 -24.08 13.32
CA GLU A 97 -0.23 -23.64 12.36
C GLU A 97 0.01 -22.12 12.42
N LEU A 98 -1.06 -21.34 12.57
CA LEU A 98 -0.97 -19.89 12.73
C LEU A 98 -0.25 -19.52 14.02
N GLN A 99 -0.55 -20.18 15.14
CA GLN A 99 0.12 -19.95 16.42
C GLN A 99 1.61 -20.30 16.34
N THR A 100 1.98 -21.42 15.72
CA THR A 100 3.39 -21.80 15.49
C THR A 100 4.12 -20.78 14.63
N LEU A 101 3.48 -20.25 13.58
CA LEU A 101 4.12 -19.24 12.75
C LEU A 101 4.22 -17.87 13.44
N GLN A 102 3.26 -17.54 14.32
CA GLN A 102 3.24 -16.28 15.06
C GLN A 102 4.14 -16.27 16.30
N SER A 103 4.50 -17.44 16.85
CA SER A 103 5.41 -17.52 18.00
C SER A 103 6.82 -17.05 17.68
N ASN A 104 7.21 -17.02 16.39
CA ASN A 104 8.45 -16.41 15.93
C ASN A 104 8.24 -14.90 15.70
N THR A 105 8.57 -14.10 16.71
CA THR A 105 8.37 -12.64 16.68
C THR A 105 9.18 -11.94 15.57
N THR A 106 10.38 -12.42 15.27
CA THR A 106 11.20 -11.93 14.15
C THR A 106 10.48 -12.13 12.81
N LEU A 107 9.96 -13.34 12.56
CA LEU A 107 9.20 -13.65 11.35
C LEU A 107 7.95 -12.76 11.24
N VAL A 108 7.21 -12.54 12.34
CA VAL A 108 6.05 -11.66 12.36
C VAL A 108 6.44 -10.21 12.02
N GLY A 109 7.56 -9.72 12.57
CA GLY A 109 8.11 -8.40 12.28
C GLY A 109 8.47 -8.23 10.80
N GLU A 110 9.23 -9.17 10.23
CA GLU A 110 9.57 -9.18 8.80
C GLU A 110 8.32 -9.24 7.92
N CYS A 111 7.34 -10.06 8.30
CA CYS A 111 6.09 -10.17 7.58
C CYS A 111 5.23 -8.91 7.66
N ALA A 112 5.30 -8.12 8.74
CA ALA A 112 4.65 -6.82 8.83
C ALA A 112 5.21 -5.86 7.77
N VAL A 113 6.54 -5.80 7.61
CA VAL A 113 7.20 -4.97 6.59
C VAL A 113 6.82 -5.44 5.18
N VAL A 114 6.91 -6.74 4.90
CA VAL A 114 6.52 -7.31 3.59
C VAL A 114 5.04 -7.03 3.30
N ASN A 115 4.16 -7.12 4.29
CA ASN A 115 2.73 -6.84 4.12
C ASN A 115 2.48 -5.35 3.87
N ALA A 116 3.19 -4.46 4.54
CA ALA A 116 3.14 -3.01 4.31
C ALA A 116 3.59 -2.66 2.89
N GLU A 117 4.74 -3.17 2.44
CA GLU A 117 5.22 -2.98 1.06
C GLU A 117 4.16 -3.47 0.06
N ARG A 118 3.61 -4.67 0.26
CA ARG A 118 2.56 -5.21 -0.60
C ARG A 118 1.29 -4.38 -0.62
N LYS A 119 0.92 -3.76 0.50
CA LYS A 119 -0.23 -2.85 0.60
C LYS A 119 0.05 -1.61 -0.26
N SER A 120 1.21 -0.98 -0.11
CA SER A 120 1.62 0.16 -0.93
C SER A 120 1.64 -0.18 -2.42
N ILE A 121 2.15 -1.36 -2.80
CA ILE A 121 2.12 -1.84 -4.19
C ILE A 121 0.70 -1.93 -4.75
N ARG A 122 -0.24 -2.46 -3.96
CA ARG A 122 -1.64 -2.56 -4.38
C ARG A 122 -2.26 -1.19 -4.54
N GLN A 123 -1.98 -0.29 -3.61
CA GLN A 123 -2.42 1.11 -3.70
C GLN A 123 -1.86 1.79 -4.95
N CYS A 124 -0.59 1.60 -5.30
CA CYS A 124 -0.04 2.11 -6.56
C CYS A 124 -0.75 1.55 -7.80
N ARG A 125 -1.04 0.24 -7.82
CA ARG A 125 -1.80 -0.37 -8.93
C ARG A 125 -3.22 0.18 -9.00
N GLN A 126 -3.84 0.40 -7.85
CA GLN A 126 -5.16 1.01 -7.77
C GLN A 126 -5.13 2.43 -8.30
N MET A 127 -4.18 3.28 -7.88
CA MET A 127 -4.00 4.62 -8.43
C MET A 127 -3.82 4.60 -9.95
N LYS A 128 -2.97 3.72 -10.48
CA LYS A 128 -2.77 3.58 -11.92
C LYS A 128 -4.06 3.17 -12.65
N TRP A 129 -4.86 2.30 -12.05
CA TRP A 129 -6.14 1.89 -12.62
C TRP A 129 -7.19 3.01 -12.57
N LEU A 130 -7.28 3.73 -11.44
CA LEU A 130 -8.17 4.88 -11.30
C LEU A 130 -7.78 6.01 -12.27
N ALA A 131 -6.47 6.24 -12.49
CA ALA A 131 -5.98 7.23 -13.44
C ALA A 131 -6.40 6.89 -14.87
N LYS A 132 -6.34 5.60 -15.24
CA LYS A 132 -6.84 5.13 -16.54
C LYS A 132 -8.34 5.30 -16.68
N LEU A 133 -9.11 5.09 -15.61
CA LEU A 133 -10.56 5.35 -15.64
C LEU A 133 -10.88 6.84 -15.77
N ALA A 134 -10.17 7.70 -15.04
CA ALA A 134 -10.34 9.15 -15.16
C ALA A 134 -9.96 9.64 -16.57
N ALA A 135 -8.88 9.11 -17.16
CA ALA A 135 -8.49 9.43 -18.54
C ALA A 135 -9.52 8.93 -19.57
N LEU A 136 -10.19 7.81 -19.32
CA LEU A 136 -11.27 7.31 -20.16
C LEU A 136 -12.47 8.28 -20.16
N ALA A 137 -12.74 8.94 -19.04
CA ALA A 137 -13.82 9.91 -18.90
C ALA A 137 -13.58 11.21 -19.68
N GLY A 138 -12.31 11.62 -19.82
CA GLY A 138 -11.93 12.82 -20.57
C GLY A 138 -11.80 12.60 -22.08
N ASN A 139 -12.12 11.41 -22.59
CA ASN A 139 -12.01 11.07 -24.01
C ASN A 139 -13.26 10.32 -24.48
N ASP A 140 -14.23 11.07 -25.02
CA ASP A 140 -15.52 10.55 -25.47
C ASP A 140 -15.40 9.41 -26.48
N THR A 141 -14.41 9.48 -27.39
CA THR A 141 -14.13 8.43 -28.37
C THR A 141 -13.66 7.13 -27.71
N ALA A 142 -12.79 7.24 -26.70
CA ALA A 142 -12.30 6.09 -25.95
C ALA A 142 -13.40 5.50 -25.05
N ALA A 143 -14.25 6.35 -24.45
CA ALA A 143 -15.41 5.92 -23.69
C ALA A 143 -16.40 5.14 -24.57
N ALA A 144 -16.78 5.68 -25.73
CA ALA A 144 -17.66 5.01 -26.69
C ALA A 144 -17.07 3.68 -27.20
N ALA A 145 -15.77 3.64 -27.49
CA ALA A 145 -15.08 2.40 -27.87
C ALA A 145 -15.06 1.37 -26.73
N PHE A 146 -14.89 1.81 -25.48
CA PHE A 146 -14.93 0.94 -24.31
C PHE A 146 -16.34 0.39 -24.06
N GLU A 147 -17.37 1.23 -24.20
CA GLU A 147 -18.78 0.84 -24.10
C GLU A 147 -19.12 -0.26 -25.12
N LYS A 148 -18.77 -0.02 -26.39
CA LYS A 148 -18.97 -0.98 -27.48
C LYS A 148 -18.20 -2.28 -27.26
N LYS A 149 -16.94 -2.20 -26.82
CA LYS A 149 -16.09 -3.38 -26.57
C LYS A 149 -16.60 -4.23 -25.41
N LYS A 150 -17.20 -3.60 -24.40
CA LYS A 150 -17.72 -4.29 -23.22
C LYS A 150 -19.19 -4.67 -23.34
N GLY A 151 -19.86 -4.29 -24.43
CA GLY A 151 -21.27 -4.57 -24.65
C GLY A 151 -22.14 -4.07 -23.50
N LEU A 152 -21.83 -2.88 -22.96
CA LEU A 152 -22.60 -2.35 -21.83
C LEU A 152 -24.01 -1.96 -22.30
N ASN A 153 -25.00 -2.32 -21.51
CA ASN A 153 -26.36 -1.78 -21.61
C ASN A 153 -26.45 -0.42 -20.91
N GLU A 154 -27.58 0.27 -21.01
CA GLU A 154 -27.81 1.59 -20.40
C GLU A 154 -27.47 1.62 -18.89
N THR A 155 -27.91 0.60 -18.13
CA THR A 155 -27.56 0.45 -16.71
C THR A 155 -26.06 0.27 -16.48
N GLY A 156 -25.36 -0.38 -17.40
CA GLY A 156 -23.91 -0.55 -17.38
C GLY A 156 -23.17 0.77 -17.63
N ILE A 157 -23.67 1.60 -18.54
CA ILE A 157 -23.14 2.94 -18.85
C ILE A 157 -23.30 3.85 -17.62
N GLU A 158 -24.46 3.86 -16.98
CA GLU A 158 -24.66 4.64 -15.74
C GLU A 158 -23.73 4.19 -14.62
N LYS A 159 -23.57 2.87 -14.42
CA LYS A 159 -22.62 2.32 -13.44
C LYS A 159 -21.18 2.70 -13.78
N LEU A 160 -20.81 2.75 -15.06
CA LEU A 160 -19.49 3.18 -15.50
C LEU A 160 -19.26 4.66 -15.19
N LYS A 161 -20.22 5.54 -15.52
CA LYS A 161 -20.18 6.98 -15.19
C LYS A 161 -20.05 7.21 -13.68
N LYS A 162 -20.83 6.47 -12.87
CA LYS A 162 -20.72 6.52 -11.41
C LYS A 162 -19.34 6.08 -10.91
N LYS A 163 -18.83 4.95 -11.42
CA LYS A 163 -17.48 4.46 -11.07
C LYS A 163 -16.37 5.42 -11.48
N ILE A 164 -16.53 6.12 -12.60
CA ILE A 164 -15.60 7.16 -13.05
C ILE A 164 -15.59 8.33 -12.06
N ALA A 165 -16.77 8.83 -11.67
CA ALA A 165 -16.87 9.93 -10.70
C ALA A 165 -16.25 9.54 -9.35
N GLU A 166 -16.60 8.36 -8.82
CA GLU A 166 -15.99 7.79 -7.61
C GLU A 166 -14.48 7.59 -7.76
N ALA A 167 -14.02 7.17 -8.95
CA ALA A 167 -12.61 6.96 -9.23
C ALA A 167 -11.81 8.26 -9.22
N SER A 168 -12.36 9.36 -9.75
CA SER A 168 -11.73 10.67 -9.72
C SER A 168 -11.55 11.18 -8.29
N VAL A 169 -12.60 11.10 -7.45
CA VAL A 169 -12.53 11.50 -6.04
C VAL A 169 -11.51 10.66 -5.29
N LYS A 170 -11.58 9.33 -5.44
CA LYS A 170 -10.65 8.41 -4.77
C LYS A 170 -9.22 8.57 -5.25
N LEU A 171 -9.01 8.88 -6.52
CA LEU A 171 -7.69 9.15 -7.06
C LEU A 171 -7.11 10.42 -6.44
N GLN A 172 -7.89 11.49 -6.33
CA GLN A 172 -7.47 12.73 -5.68
C GLN A 172 -7.13 12.50 -4.19
N GLU A 173 -7.95 11.72 -3.49
CA GLU A 173 -7.69 11.29 -2.10
C GLU A 173 -6.39 10.47 -1.98
N MET A 174 -6.14 9.55 -2.92
CA MET A 174 -4.89 8.76 -2.90
C MET A 174 -3.67 9.60 -3.31
N GLN A 175 -3.85 10.61 -4.15
CA GLN A 175 -2.78 11.52 -4.59
C GLN A 175 -2.39 12.54 -3.52
N SER A 176 -3.28 12.89 -2.60
CA SER A 176 -2.96 13.78 -1.47
C SER A 176 -1.98 13.12 -0.48
N ASN A 177 -1.87 11.79 -0.48
CA ASN A 177 -0.86 11.07 0.28
C ASN A 177 0.50 11.10 -0.44
N THR A 178 1.32 12.10 -0.13
CA THR A 178 2.64 12.35 -0.75
C THR A 178 3.63 11.20 -0.56
N THR A 179 3.56 10.49 0.57
CA THR A 179 4.38 9.30 0.83
C THR A 179 4.02 8.15 -0.11
N LEU A 180 2.72 7.93 -0.35
CA LEU A 180 2.26 6.92 -1.28
C LEU A 180 2.61 7.29 -2.73
N THR A 181 2.38 8.54 -3.14
CA THR A 181 2.69 8.98 -4.51
C THR A 181 4.18 8.88 -4.81
N SER A 182 5.05 9.31 -3.90
CA SER A 182 6.51 9.19 -4.04
C SER A 182 6.98 7.73 -4.11
N PHE A 183 6.44 6.85 -3.26
CA PHE A 183 6.70 5.42 -3.37
C PHE A 183 6.26 4.85 -4.73
N CYS A 184 5.09 5.26 -5.22
CA CYS A 184 4.56 4.78 -6.49
C CYS A 184 5.34 5.28 -7.70
N THR A 185 5.86 6.51 -7.68
CA THR A 185 6.70 7.06 -8.76
C THR A 185 8.09 6.43 -8.77
N GLN A 186 8.74 6.33 -7.62
CA GLN A 186 10.04 5.66 -7.48
C GLN A 186 9.97 4.22 -8.01
N ARG A 187 8.89 3.50 -7.67
CA ARG A 187 8.69 2.13 -8.16
C ARG A 187 8.43 2.05 -9.66
N GLN A 188 7.81 3.07 -10.26
CA GLN A 188 7.62 3.12 -11.72
C GLN A 188 8.96 3.33 -12.43
N GLN A 189 9.83 4.19 -11.89
CA GLN A 189 11.18 4.41 -12.39
C GLN A 189 12.03 3.14 -12.30
N GLN A 190 11.97 2.42 -11.17
CA GLN A 190 12.66 1.14 -11.00
C GLN A 190 12.17 0.02 -11.94
N LYS A 191 10.97 0.16 -12.51
CA LYS A 191 10.44 -0.76 -13.54
C LYS A 191 10.73 -0.30 -14.97
N GLY A 192 11.25 0.91 -15.14
CA GLY A 192 11.47 1.56 -16.44
C GLY A 192 12.77 1.19 -17.13
N ASP A 193 13.76 0.59 -16.44
CA ASP A 193 15.05 0.20 -17.04
C ASP A 193 15.07 -1.21 -17.64
N GLY A 194 13.90 -1.73 -18.04
CA GLY A 194 13.79 -3.07 -18.64
C GLY A 194 12.66 -3.15 -19.66
N SER A 195 12.99 -2.80 -20.91
CA SER A 195 12.16 -2.93 -22.12
C SER A 195 10.95 -2.00 -22.23
N ASP A 196 11.17 -0.87 -22.90
CA ASP A 196 10.39 -0.48 -24.10
C ASP A 196 11.15 0.67 -24.80
N ALA A 197 12.30 0.33 -25.38
CA ALA A 197 12.90 1.13 -26.44
C ALA A 197 12.26 0.70 -27.77
N GLN A 198 11.11 1.29 -28.13
CA GLN A 198 10.72 1.43 -29.53
C GLN A 198 9.76 2.61 -29.75
N GLY A 199 10.37 3.75 -30.08
CA GLY A 199 9.93 4.72 -31.08
C GLY A 199 8.49 5.22 -31.07
N THR A 200 8.29 6.46 -30.63
CA THR A 200 7.92 7.51 -31.60
C THR A 200 8.50 8.85 -31.13
N THR A 201 9.41 9.36 -31.95
CA THR A 201 10.00 10.70 -31.89
C THR A 201 8.96 11.76 -32.22
N ALA A 202 8.87 12.83 -31.42
CA ALA A 202 8.74 14.23 -31.86
C ALA A 202 8.68 15.14 -30.62
N GLY A 203 9.67 16.04 -30.47
CA GLY A 203 9.69 17.06 -29.42
C GLY A 203 11.08 17.34 -28.87
N SER A 204 11.90 17.97 -29.69
CA SER A 204 13.25 18.47 -29.43
C SER A 204 13.38 19.32 -28.16
N VAL A 205 14.37 19.02 -27.31
CA VAL A 205 15.25 20.05 -26.72
C VAL A 205 16.67 19.50 -26.66
N GLN A 206 17.56 20.20 -27.36
CA GLN A 206 19.01 20.07 -27.32
C GLN A 206 19.53 20.02 -25.88
N GLN A 207 20.36 19.03 -25.55
CA GLN A 207 21.41 19.26 -24.55
C GLN A 207 22.71 18.60 -25.01
N ALA A 208 23.73 19.45 -25.10
CA ALA A 208 25.01 19.20 -25.73
C ALA A 208 25.79 18.07 -25.06
N SER A 209 26.49 17.34 -25.92
CA SER A 209 27.57 16.41 -25.64
C SER A 209 28.68 17.00 -24.79
N GLY A 210 29.17 16.23 -23.81
CA GLY A 210 30.46 16.52 -23.18
C GLY A 210 30.81 15.60 -22.02
N GLY A 211 31.64 14.59 -22.30
CA GLY A 211 32.76 14.21 -21.44
C GLY A 211 32.46 13.38 -20.17
N ALA A 212 32.94 12.14 -20.18
CA ALA A 212 33.21 11.35 -19.00
C ALA A 212 34.19 12.07 -18.04
N ALA A 213 33.89 12.09 -16.74
CA ALA A 213 34.90 12.11 -15.68
C ALA A 213 34.26 11.92 -14.29
N GLY A 214 34.78 10.93 -13.55
CA GLY A 214 35.15 11.07 -12.14
C GLY A 214 34.07 11.50 -11.15
N PHE A 215 33.51 10.50 -10.45
CA PHE A 215 32.89 10.67 -9.15
C PHE A 215 33.93 11.25 -8.17
N THR A 216 33.95 12.57 -8.01
CA THR A 216 34.73 13.24 -6.97
C THR A 216 33.78 13.66 -5.87
N ALA A 217 33.87 12.94 -4.76
CA ALA A 217 33.33 13.36 -3.48
C ALA A 217 33.83 14.78 -3.17
N ARG A 218 32.89 15.72 -3.03
CA ARG A 218 33.14 17.02 -2.38
C ARG A 218 32.10 17.24 -1.30
N THR A 219 32.57 16.96 -0.09
CA THR A 219 32.17 17.57 1.18
C THR A 219 32.21 19.09 1.10
N THR A 220 31.14 19.77 1.51
CA THR A 220 31.09 21.21 1.87
C THR A 220 29.75 21.54 2.57
N PRO A 221 29.62 22.66 3.33
CA PRO A 221 29.57 22.59 4.78
C PRO A 221 28.31 23.20 5.41
N LEU A 222 28.15 22.95 6.72
CA LEU A 222 27.30 23.71 7.64
C LEU A 222 27.68 25.20 7.64
N ILE A 223 26.75 26.11 7.29
CA ILE A 223 26.68 27.51 7.78
C ILE A 223 25.21 27.98 7.87
N LEU A 224 24.76 28.13 9.13
CA LEU A 224 23.99 29.22 9.79
C LEU A 224 22.78 29.94 9.13
N VAL A 225 21.63 29.81 9.84
CA VAL A 225 20.81 30.86 10.50
C VAL A 225 20.03 31.91 9.68
N SER A 226 18.70 31.87 9.83
CA SER A 226 17.81 32.99 10.19
C SER A 226 16.45 32.40 10.62
N ALA A 227 16.08 32.44 11.90
CA ALA A 227 15.43 33.55 12.59
C ALA A 227 14.05 33.89 12.00
N LEU A 228 12.99 33.31 12.59
CA LEU A 228 11.63 33.87 12.66
C LEU A 228 10.83 33.10 13.73
N ALA A 229 11.20 33.35 14.99
CA ALA A 229 10.29 33.18 16.12
C ALA A 229 9.57 34.52 16.29
N ALA A 230 8.31 34.57 15.88
CA ALA A 230 7.43 35.69 16.20
C ALA A 230 6.01 35.16 16.47
N VAL A 231 5.65 35.26 17.75
CA VAL A 231 4.38 35.80 18.24
C VAL A 231 3.10 35.12 17.73
N PHE A 232 2.63 34.12 18.49
CA PHE A 232 1.18 33.85 18.64
C PHE A 232 0.90 33.37 20.07
N THR A 233 1.10 34.27 21.03
CA THR A 233 0.43 34.22 22.33
C THR A 233 -0.34 35.51 22.51
N LEU A 234 -1.54 35.55 21.92
CA LEU A 234 -2.64 36.45 22.26
C LEU A 234 -3.76 36.16 21.26
N PHE A 235 -4.65 35.22 21.60
CA PHE A 235 -6.10 35.26 21.36
C PHE A 235 -6.70 33.90 21.74
N LEU A 236 -7.50 33.90 22.82
CA LEU A 236 -8.40 32.86 23.36
C LEU A 236 -7.78 31.58 23.93
#